data_AF-C3X3V7-F1
#
_entry.id   AF-C3X3V7-F1
#
_cell.length_a   1.000
_cell.length_b   1.000
_cell.length_c   1.000
_cell.angle_alpha   90.00
_cell.angle_beta   90.00
_cell.angle_gamma   90.00
#
_symmetry.space_group_name_H-M   'P 1'
#
loop_
_entity.id
_entity.type
_entity.pdbx_description
1 polymer ?
#
loop_
_entity_poly.entity_id
_entity_poly.type
_entity_poly.pdbx_seq_one_letter_code
_entity_poly.pdbx_strand_id
1 'polypeptide(L)' 'MNDEETFFIADLGERREIFINGQTEKIPRYVVWNKAATKIVEQSDDLSYLLDKYRLSRIHVLKYRRIE' A
#
# COMPACT_ATOMS: atom_id res chain seq x y z
N MET A 1 19.45 5.99 -10.40
CA MET A 1 18.60 5.54 -9.28
C MET A 1 19.07 4.14 -8.95
N ASN A 2 19.45 3.87 -7.70
CA ASN A 2 19.71 2.49 -7.27
C ASN A 2 18.36 1.78 -7.21
N ASP A 3 18.21 0.71 -7.98
CA ASP A 3 16.96 -0.07 -8.06
C ASP A 3 16.58 -0.74 -6.72
N GLU A 4 17.50 -0.77 -5.76
CA GLU A 4 17.39 -1.44 -4.45
C GLU A 4 16.32 -0.85 -3.51
N GLU A 5 15.85 0.38 -3.75
CA GLU A 5 14.87 1.07 -2.91
C GLU A 5 13.63 1.55 -3.67
N THR A 6 13.18 0.79 -4.66
CA THR A 6 11.95 1.18 -5.37
C THR A 6 10.71 0.85 -4.53
N PHE A 7 10.02 1.88 -4.04
CA PHE A 7 8.77 1.77 -3.28
C PHE A 7 7.55 2.21 -4.08
N PHE A 8 6.43 1.52 -3.84
CA PHE A 8 5.11 1.89 -4.33
C PHE A 8 4.11 1.87 -3.18
N ILE A 9 3.02 2.62 -3.33
CA ILE A 9 1.88 2.57 -2.41
C ILE A 9 0.73 1.92 -3.16
N ALA A 10 0.21 0.78 -2.71
CA ALA A 10 -1.03 0.22 -3.25
C ALA A 10 -2.23 0.76 -2.46
N ASP A 11 -3.21 1.31 -3.17
CA ASP A 11 -4.52 1.70 -2.64
C ASP A 11 -5.46 0.49 -2.75
N LEU A 12 -5.73 -0.14 -1.60
CA LEU A 12 -6.59 -1.33 -1.48
C LEU A 12 -8.09 -0.97 -1.51
N GLY A 13 -8.43 0.31 -1.65
CA GLY A 13 -9.80 0.81 -1.60
C GLY A 13 -10.28 1.06 -0.17
N GLU A 14 -11.54 1.47 -0.04
CA GLU A 14 -12.11 1.80 1.27
C GLU A 14 -12.06 0.60 2.22
N ARG A 15 -11.67 0.85 3.48
CA ARG A 15 -11.43 -0.11 4.58
C ARG A 15 -12.29 -1.36 4.43
N ARG A 16 -11.71 -2.39 3.83
CA ARG A 16 -12.34 -3.70 3.74
C ARG A 16 -12.01 -4.48 5.01
N GLU A 17 -13.00 -5.20 5.48
CA GLU A 17 -12.80 -6.23 6.48
C GLU A 17 -12.38 -7.51 5.75
N ILE A 18 -11.32 -8.15 6.22
CA ILE A 18 -10.92 -9.48 5.75
C ILE A 18 -11.11 -10.48 6.87
N PHE A 19 -11.49 -11.70 6.51
CA PHE A 19 -11.69 -12.78 7.46
C PHE A 19 -10.46 -13.68 7.47
N ILE A 20 -9.75 -13.70 8.60
CA ILE A 20 -8.56 -14.53 8.81
C ILE A 20 -8.78 -15.35 10.08
N ASN A 21 -8.60 -16.68 9.99
CA ASN A 21 -8.62 -17.59 11.14
C ASN A 21 -9.85 -17.47 12.06
N GLY A 22 -11.04 -17.26 11.50
CA GLY A 22 -12.27 -17.14 12.29
C GLY A 22 -12.56 -15.73 12.81
N GLN A 23 -11.68 -14.75 12.55
CA GLN A 23 -11.83 -13.37 13.00
C GLN A 23 -11.90 -12.41 11.83
N THR A 24 -12.71 -11.37 12.00
CA THR A 24 -12.79 -10.25 11.08
C THR A 24 -11.77 -9.20 11.48
N GLU A 25 -10.82 -8.93 10.59
CA GLU A 25 -9.80 -7.90 10.78
C GLU A 25 -10.01 -6.75 9.80
N LYS A 26 -9.77 -5.53 10.28
CA LYS A 26 -9.77 -4.35 9.42
C LYS A 26 -8.38 -4.18 8.82
N ILE A 27 -8.30 -4.14 7.50
CA ILE A 27 -7.05 -3.77 6.83
C ILE A 27 -6.97 -2.27 6.60
N PRO A 28 -5.79 -1.66 6.83
CA PRO A 28 -5.52 -0.30 6.39
C PRO A 28 -5.67 -0.18 4.87
N ARG A 29 -6.15 0.97 4.42
CA ARG A 29 -6.39 1.24 2.99
C ARG A 29 -5.12 1.20 2.15
N TYR A 30 -4.00 1.67 2.67
CA TYR A 30 -2.75 1.79 1.92
C TYR A 30 -1.70 0.83 2.44
N VAL A 31 -0.97 0.22 1.51
CA VAL A 31 0.20 -0.60 1.83
C VAL A 31 1.41 -0.15 1.02
N VAL A 32 2.56 -0.07 1.67
CA VAL A 32 3.83 0.24 1.02
C VAL A 32 4.49 -1.05 0.59
N TRP A 33 4.72 -1.19 -0.70
CA TRP A 33 5.39 -2.33 -1.31
C TRP A 33 6.81 -1.94 -1.72
N ASN A 34 7.80 -2.67 -1.22
CA ASN A 34 9.15 -2.61 -1.75
C ASN A 34 9.26 -3.60 -2.92
N LYS A 35 9.50 -3.07 -4.13
CA LYS A 35 9.54 -3.86 -5.36
C LYS A 35 10.73 -4.84 -5.37
N ALA A 36 11.91 -4.40 -4.94
CA ALA A 36 13.11 -5.24 -4.96
C ALA A 36 13.00 -6.41 -3.95
N ALA A 37 12.56 -6.12 -2.73
CA ALA A 37 12.38 -7.12 -1.67
C ALA A 37 11.07 -7.92 -1.80
N THR A 38 10.21 -7.57 -2.77
CA THR A 38 8.91 -8.23 -3.03
C THR A 38 8.06 -8.40 -1.76
N LYS A 39 8.02 -7.38 -0.90
CA LYS A 39 7.31 -7.45 0.39
C LYS A 39 6.61 -6.16 0.77
N ILE A 40 5.53 -6.31 1.55
CA ILE A 40 4.89 -5.18 2.25
C ILE A 40 5.80 -4.79 3.41
N VAL A 41 6.08 -3.50 3.54
CA VAL A 41 6.96 -2.96 4.59
C VAL A 41 6.22 -2.08 5.59
N GLU A 42 5.08 -1.51 5.20
CA GLU A 42 4.25 -0.67 6.06
C GLU A 42 2.80 -0.65 5.56
N GLN A 43 1.86 -0.41 6.46
CA GLN A 43 0.44 -0.24 6.15
C GLN A 43 -0.08 0.97 6.93
N SER A 44 -0.96 1.77 6.32
CA SER A 44 -1.56 2.94 6.97
C SER A 44 -2.86 3.36 6.27
N ASP A 45 -3.72 4.08 6.98
CA ASP A 45 -4.86 4.79 6.39
C ASP A 45 -4.50 6.23 5.96
N ASP A 46 -3.32 6.73 6.33
CA ASP A 46 -2.85 8.08 6.01
C ASP A 46 -1.90 8.06 4.80
N LEU A 47 -2.45 8.36 3.62
CA LEU A 47 -1.68 8.45 2.38
C LEU A 47 -0.64 9.57 2.43
N SER A 48 -0.96 10.71 3.05
CA SER A 48 -0.08 11.87 3.07
C SER A 48 1.20 11.57 3.85
N TYR A 49 1.05 10.93 5.00
CA TYR A 49 2.17 10.43 5.79
C TYR A 49 3.06 9.46 5.01
N LEU A 50 2.47 8.49 4.29
CA LEU A 50 3.24 7.53 3.51
C LEU A 50 3.99 8.19 2.34
N LEU A 51 3.36 9.13 1.65
CA LEU A 51 4.00 9.88 0.56
C LEU A 51 5.21 10.68 1.07
N ASP A 52 5.06 11.37 2.21
CA ASP A 52 6.14 12.15 2.82
C ASP A 52 7.31 11.25 3.28
N LYS A 53 7.00 10.21 4.06
CA LYS A 53 8.00 9.29 4.64
C LYS A 53 8.88 8.64 3.58
N TYR A 54 8.28 8.18 2.49
CA TYR A 54 8.98 7.48 1.42
C TYR A 54 9.43 8.42 0.28
N ARG A 55 9.23 9.75 0.44
CA ARG A 55 9.54 10.76 -0.58
C ARG A 55 8.92 10.45 -1.94
N LEU A 56 7.70 9.94 -1.92
CA LEU A 56 6.94 9.53 -3.09
C LEU A 56 5.94 10.61 -3.49
N SER A 57 5.57 10.59 -4.77
CA SER A 57 4.44 11.36 -5.30
C SER A 57 3.30 10.44 -5.73
N ARG A 58 2.12 11.02 -5.99
CA ARG A 58 0.90 10.28 -6.33
C ARG A 58 1.01 9.35 -7.55
N ILE A 59 1.99 9.55 -8.43
CA ILE A 59 2.25 8.65 -9.57
C ILE A 59 2.71 7.25 -9.13
N HIS A 60 3.23 7.14 -7.91
CA HIS A 60 3.67 5.88 -7.31
C HIS A 60 2.54 5.15 -6.58
N VAL A 61 1.33 5.72 -6.60
CA VAL A 61 0.15 5.11 -5.99
C VAL A 61 -0.53 4.20 -7.02
N LEU A 62 -0.44 2.90 -6.80
CA LEU A 62 -1.09 1.87 -7.59
C LEU A 62 -2.55 1.77 -7.15
N LYS A 63 -3.47 2.21 -8.01
CA LYS A 63 -4.90 2.08 -7.78
C LYS A 63 -5.43 0.85 -8.51
N TYR A 64 -6.10 -0.02 -7.78
CA TYR A 64 -6.84 -1.09 -8.42
C TYR A 64 -8.07 -0.50 -9.13
N ARG A 65 -8.06 -0.45 -10.46
CA ARG A 65 -9.27 -0.17 -11.25
C ARG A 65 -9.93 -1.51 -11.54
N ARG A 66 -11.14 -1.71 -11.03
CA ARG A 66 -11.97 -2.86 -11.43
C ARG A 66 -12.27 -2.70 -12.92
N ILE A 67 -11.83 -3.64 -13.75
CA ILE A 67 -12.27 -3.72 -15.14
C ILE A 67 -13.67 -4.34 -15.06
N GLU A 68 -14.68 -3.56 -15.45
CA GLU A 68 -16.07 -4.04 -15.62
C GLU A 68 -16.23 -4.75 -16.96
#